data_AF-A0A927SBI1-F1
#
_entry.id   AF-A0A927SBI1-F1
#
_cell.length_a   1.000
_cell.length_b   1.000
_cell.length_c   1.000
_cell.angle_alpha   90.00
_cell.angle_beta   90.00
_cell.angle_gamma   90.00
#
_symmetry.space_group_name_H-M   'P 1'
#
loop_
_entity.id
_entity.type
_entity.pdbx_description
1 polymer ?
#
loop_
_entity_poly.entity_id
_entity_poly.type
_entity_poly.pdbx_seq_one_letter_code
_entity_poly.pdbx_strand_id
1 'polypeptide(L)' 'MPDKDFPFSTVRITPPIDGTCKICASKHPAEFPHNRFSLYYMMRFRREHGRLPTAEDAMKHCGEETRRMIHYVLTGEDAQ' A
#
# COMPACT_ATOMS: atom_id res chain seq x y z
N MET A 1 32.44 7.74 -5.28
CA MET A 1 31.71 6.94 -4.26
C MET A 1 31.70 5.53 -4.81
N PRO A 2 32.31 4.52 -4.16
CA PRO A 2 32.29 3.18 -4.72
C PRO A 2 30.84 2.69 -4.84
N ASP A 3 30.56 1.98 -5.91
CA ASP A 3 29.29 1.36 -6.27
C ASP A 3 28.83 0.41 -5.16
N LYS A 4 28.20 0.96 -4.12
CA LYS A 4 27.61 0.14 -3.06
C LYS A 4 26.27 -0.36 -3.57
N ASP A 5 26.33 -1.49 -4.27
CA ASP A 5 25.17 -2.35 -4.46
C ASP A 5 24.69 -2.82 -3.08
N PHE A 6 23.72 -2.09 -2.52
CA PHE A 6 23.04 -2.50 -1.29
C PHE A 6 21.88 -3.43 -1.67
N PRO A 7 22.01 -4.75 -1.48
CA PRO A 7 20.96 -5.67 -1.89
C PRO A 7 19.72 -5.46 -1.03
N PHE A 8 18.54 -5.47 -1.65
CA PHE A 8 17.26 -5.25 -0.95
C PHE A 8 17.01 -6.27 0.18
N SER A 9 17.61 -7.46 0.10
CA SER A 9 17.59 -8.47 1.15
C SER A 9 18.10 -7.97 2.52
N THR A 10 18.94 -6.93 2.53
CA THR A 10 19.48 -6.31 3.76
C THR A 10 18.51 -5.33 4.41
N VAL A 11 17.47 -4.87 3.70
CA VAL A 11 16.47 -3.97 4.27
C VAL A 11 15.78 -4.69 5.43
N ARG A 12 15.66 -4.00 6.56
CA ARG A 12 14.88 -4.46 7.72
C ARG A 12 13.62 -3.60 7.83
N ILE A 13 12.47 -4.26 7.96
CA ILE A 13 11.17 -3.61 8.16
C ILE A 13 10.75 -3.98 9.58
N THR A 14 10.64 -2.99 10.45
CA THR A 14 10.17 -3.21 11.82
C THR A 14 8.66 -3.46 11.85
N PRO A 15 8.09 -3.97 12.94
CA PRO A 15 6.64 -4.05 13.07
C PRO A 15 5.98 -2.67 13.03
N PRO A 16 4.73 -2.56 12.54
CA PRO A 16 3.98 -1.32 12.56
C PRO A 16 3.50 -1.02 13.99
N ILE A 17 3.41 0.26 14.34
CA ILE A 17 2.93 0.71 15.65
C ILE A 17 1.50 0.19 15.90
N ASP A 18 1.19 -0.14 17.15
CA ASP A 18 -0.16 -0.56 17.53
C ASP A 18 -1.21 0.52 17.26
N GLY A 19 -2.42 0.08 16.90
CA GLY A 19 -3.50 0.96 16.46
C GLY A 19 -3.32 1.54 15.05
N THR A 20 -2.30 1.14 14.29
CA THR A 20 -2.16 1.46 12.87
C THR A 20 -2.43 0.25 11.99
N CYS A 21 -2.73 0.49 10.71
CA CYS A 21 -2.90 -0.59 9.75
C CYS A 21 -1.65 -1.47 9.67
N LYS A 22 -1.83 -2.78 9.80
CA LYS A 22 -0.71 -3.74 9.81
C LYS A 22 -0.03 -3.93 8.44
N ILE A 23 -0.64 -3.41 7.37
CA ILE A 23 -0.09 -3.43 6.01
C ILE A 23 0.60 -2.11 5.66
N CYS A 24 0.06 -0.98 6.10
CA CYS A 24 0.51 0.36 5.69
C CYS A 24 1.32 1.10 6.76
N ALA A 25 1.30 0.66 8.02
CA ALA A 25 1.77 1.42 9.17
C ALA A 25 1.20 2.86 9.24
N SER A 26 0.00 3.06 8.67
CA SER A 26 -0.70 4.35 8.60
C SER A 26 -2.08 4.22 9.26
N LYS A 27 -2.61 5.32 9.79
CA LYS A 27 -3.98 5.37 10.30
C LYS A 27 -4.97 5.56 9.14
N HIS A 28 -5.88 4.63 8.97
CA HIS A 28 -7.03 4.75 8.05
C HIS A 28 -8.16 3.81 8.50
N PRO A 29 -9.42 4.09 8.13
CA PRO A 29 -10.55 3.17 8.30
C PRO A 29 -10.33 1.83 7.57
N ALA A 30 -10.89 0.74 8.08
CA ALA A 30 -10.65 -0.61 7.56
C ALA A 30 -11.28 -0.85 6.18
N GLU A 31 -12.35 -0.12 5.88
CA GLU A 31 -13.03 -0.10 4.60
C GLU A 31 -12.18 0.57 3.53
N PHE A 32 -11.32 1.53 3.89
CA PHE A 32 -10.50 2.27 2.95
C PHE A 32 -9.29 1.47 2.48
N PRO A 33 -8.85 1.69 1.23
CA PRO A 33 -7.73 0.98 0.64
C PRO A 33 -6.46 1.20 1.45
N HIS A 34 -5.55 0.24 1.32
CA HIS A 34 -4.21 0.43 1.81
C HIS A 34 -3.56 1.67 1.18
N ASN A 35 -2.81 2.42 1.96
CA ASN A 35 -2.07 3.57 1.43
C ASN A 35 -0.92 3.07 0.55
N ARG A 36 -1.16 2.99 -0.77
CA ARG A 36 -0.15 2.56 -1.77
C ARG A 36 1.13 3.41 -1.73
N PHE A 37 1.06 4.63 -1.20
CA PHE A 37 2.19 5.54 -1.07
C PHE A 37 2.97 5.36 0.24
N SER A 38 2.52 4.50 1.15
CA SER A 38 3.26 4.20 2.37
C SER A 38 4.56 3.47 2.03
N LEU A 39 5.70 4.02 2.48
CA LEU A 39 7.00 3.37 2.34
C LEU A 39 7.00 1.99 3.01
N TYR A 40 6.33 1.85 4.15
CA TYR A 40 6.20 0.57 4.84
C TYR A 40 5.56 -0.48 3.93
N TYR A 41 4.42 -0.12 3.32
CA TYR A 41 3.70 -1.01 2.42
C TYR A 41 4.53 -1.33 1.17
N MET A 42 5.11 -0.31 0.53
CA MET A 42 5.96 -0.48 -0.65
C MET A 42 7.11 -1.47 -0.41
N MET A 43 7.84 -1.32 0.69
CA MET A 43 8.98 -2.18 0.99
C MET A 43 8.53 -3.60 1.36
N ARG A 44 7.44 -3.73 2.11
CA ARG A 44 6.89 -5.05 2.46
C ARG A 44 6.39 -5.79 1.21
N PHE A 45 5.60 -5.11 0.38
CA PHE A 45 5.07 -5.67 -0.85
C PHE A 45 6.19 -6.05 -1.83
N ARG A 46 7.23 -5.21 -1.96
CA ARG A 46 8.42 -5.54 -2.79
C ARG A 46 9.17 -6.76 -2.28
N ARG A 47 9.25 -6.97 -0.96
CA ARG A 47 9.87 -8.17 -0.37
C ARG A 47 9.10 -9.43 -0.75
N GLU A 48 7.77 -9.36 -0.77
CA GLU A 48 6.89 -10.50 -1.02
C GLU A 48 6.71 -10.78 -2.52
N HIS A 49 6.65 -9.75 -3.36
CA HIS A 49 6.26 -9.84 -4.77
C HIS A 49 7.33 -9.41 -5.78
N GLY A 50 8.46 -8.85 -5.33
CA GLY A 50 9.53 -8.36 -6.23
C GLY A 50 9.19 -7.06 -6.98
N ARG A 51 8.00 -6.49 -6.79
CA ARG A 51 7.52 -5.24 -7.43
C ARG A 51 6.87 -4.29 -6.40
N LEU A 52 6.56 -3.07 -6.82
CA LEU A 52 5.75 -2.15 -6.00
C LEU A 52 4.24 -2.46 -6.14
N PRO A 53 3.42 -2.08 -5.15
CA PRO A 53 1.97 -2.31 -5.21
C PRO A 53 1.30 -1.38 -6.24
N THR A 54 0.26 -1.88 -6.89
CA THR A 54 -0.66 -1.12 -7.75
C THR A 54 -1.82 -0.56 -6.93
N ALA A 55 -2.68 0.25 -7.55
CA ALA A 55 -3.93 0.68 -6.93
C ALA A 55 -4.87 -0.52 -6.67
N GLU A 56 -4.88 -1.51 -7.57
CA GLU A 56 -5.69 -2.72 -7.41
C GLU A 56 -5.22 -3.58 -6.23
N ASP A 57 -3.90 -3.74 -6.05
CA ASP A 57 -3.34 -4.46 -4.88
C ASP A 57 -3.77 -3.78 -3.56
N ALA A 58 -3.76 -2.44 -3.54
CA ALA A 58 -4.17 -1.65 -2.38
C ALA A 58 -5.68 -1.74 -2.09
N MET A 59 -6.50 -1.99 -3.11
CA MET A 59 -7.97 -2.11 -3.02
C MET A 59 -8.45 -3.57 -2.90
N LYS A 60 -7.55 -4.55 -2.76
CA LYS A 60 -7.90 -5.98 -2.81
C LYS A 60 -9.02 -6.37 -1.83
N HIS A 61 -9.06 -5.75 -0.65
CA HIS A 61 -10.08 -6.00 0.38
C HIS A 61 -11.29 -5.06 0.31
N CYS A 62 -11.29 -4.06 -0.57
CA CYS A 62 -12.36 -3.07 -0.63
C CYS A 62 -13.65 -3.68 -1.20
N GLY A 63 -14.78 -3.38 -0.58
CA GLY A 63 -16.09 -3.69 -1.14
C GLY A 63 -16.43 -2.79 -2.33
N GLU A 64 -17.52 -3.13 -3.03
CA GLU A 64 -17.98 -2.40 -4.21
C GLU A 64 -18.22 -0.91 -3.94
N GLU A 65 -18.89 -0.58 -2.83
CA GLU A 65 -19.17 0.81 -2.47
C GLU A 65 -17.89 1.66 -2.35
N THR A 66 -16.89 1.14 -1.65
CA THR A 66 -15.60 1.83 -1.50
C THR A 66 -14.89 1.96 -2.85
N ARG A 67 -14.92 0.92 -3.68
CA ARG A 67 -14.34 0.97 -5.03
C ARG A 67 -14.98 2.07 -5.88
N ARG A 68 -16.32 2.20 -5.86
CA ARG A 68 -17.03 3.28 -6.57
C ARG A 68 -16.67 4.66 -6.04
N MET A 69 -16.63 4.82 -4.71
CA MET A 69 -16.24 6.08 -4.08
C MET A 69 -14.84 6.51 -4.54
N ILE A 70 -13.87 5.60 -4.54
CA ILE A 70 -12.49 5.90 -4.94
C ILE A 70 -12.41 6.22 -6.42
N HIS A 71 -13.11 5.45 -7.27
CA HIS A 71 -13.20 5.75 -8.69
C HIS A 71 -13.68 7.19 -8.90
N TYR A 72 -14.80 7.55 -8.29
CA TYR A 72 -15.36 8.90 -8.33
C TYR A 72 -14.36 9.96 -7.85
N VAL A 73 -13.66 9.72 -6.73
CA VAL A 73 -12.66 10.67 -6.21
C VAL A 73 -11.46 10.84 -7.16
N LEU A 74 -11.09 9.80 -7.91
CA LEU A 74 -9.92 9.83 -8.80
C LEU A 74 -10.24 10.37 -10.20
N THR A 75 -11.43 10.10 -10.73
CA THR A 75 -11.82 10.44 -12.10
C THR A 75 -12.82 11.59 -12.19
N GLY A 76 -13.56 11.86 -11.11
CA GLY A 76 -14.73 12.76 -11.12
C GLY A 76 -15.98 12.13 -11.74
N GLU A 77 -15.96 10.83 -12.05
CA GLU A 77 -17.05 10.12 -12.71
C GLU A 77 -17.58 8.98 -11.82
N ASP A 78 -18.91 8.83 -11.81
CA ASP A 78 -19.54 7.68 -11.15
C ASP A 78 -19.07 6.38 -11.81
N ALA A 79 -18.64 5.41 -11.01
CA ALA A 79 -18.31 4.08 -11.50
C ALA A 79 -19.57 3.40 -12.05
N GLN A 80 -19.56 3.10 -13.37
CA GLN A 80 -20.64 2.45 -14.10
C GLN A 80 -20.88 1.01 -13.67
#